data_AF-A0A0G0IIN4-F1
#
_entry.id   AF-A0A0G0IIN4-F1
#
_cell.length_a   1.000
_cell.length_b   1.000
_cell.length_c   1.000
_cell.angle_alpha   90.00
_cell.angle_beta   90.00
_cell.angle_gamma   90.00
#
_symmetry.space_group_name_H-M   'P 1'
#
loop_
_entity.id
_entity.type
_entity.pdbx_description
1 polymer ?
#
loop_
_entity_poly.entity_id
_entity_poly.type
_entity_poly.pdbx_seq_one_letter_code
_entity_poly.pdbx_strand_id
1 'polypeptide(L)'
;MLSIVVVYLHFFEEVITGFYNNDWIMKYISSLFQNINQAQYYASHIVWILMIGPAALLVLGGKWTLRVLTLYGIFFIFELHHLIDAIRTLSYYPGVITNIVFEIIGLFYWKELVNNWRSAEAYEN
;
A
#
# COMPACT_ATOMS: atom_id res chain seq x y z
N MET A 1 8.91 10.32 -3.59
CA MET A 1 10.23 9.80 -3.14
C MET A 1 10.24 9.53 -1.64
N LEU A 2 9.84 10.48 -0.79
CA LEU A 2 9.76 10.23 0.66
C LEU A 2 8.83 9.07 1.03
N SER A 3 7.65 8.96 0.38
CA SER A 3 6.72 7.84 0.58
C SER A 3 7.39 6.48 0.40
N ILE A 4 8.21 6.32 -0.64
CA ILE A 4 8.92 5.06 -0.93
C ILE A 4 9.87 4.68 0.20
N VAL A 5 10.63 5.64 0.73
CA VAL A 5 11.52 5.40 1.87
C VAL A 5 10.72 4.93 3.08
N VAL A 6 9.58 5.58 3.37
CA VAL A 6 8.72 5.19 4.48
C VAL A 6 8.08 3.82 4.26
N VAL A 7 7.68 3.46 3.03
CA VAL A 7 7.21 2.10 2.70
C VAL A 7 8.26 1.05 3.07
N TYR A 8 9.53 1.26 2.70
CA TYR A 8 10.57 0.31 3.06
C TYR A 8 10.77 0.22 4.57
N LEU A 9 10.81 1.35 5.27
CA LEU A 9 10.90 1.36 6.73
C LEU A 9 9.70 0.66 7.38
N HIS A 10 8.51 0.81 6.80
CA HIS A 10 7.29 0.13 7.25
C HIS A 10 7.41 -1.39 7.12
N PHE A 11 7.78 -1.88 5.94
CA PHE A 11 8.03 -3.31 5.75
C PHE A 11 9.13 -3.85 6.68
N PHE A 12 10.18 -3.06 6.95
CA PHE A 12 11.21 -3.45 7.91
C PHE A 12 10.65 -3.59 9.33
N GLU A 13 9.83 -2.64 9.79
CA GLU A 13 9.16 -2.73 11.10
C GLU A 13 8.29 -3.97 11.17
N GLU A 14 7.45 -4.22 10.16
CA GLU A 14 6.55 -5.38 10.10
C GLU A 14 7.31 -6.70 10.18
N VAL A 15 8.43 -6.84 9.44
CA VAL A 15 9.26 -8.04 9.46
C VAL A 15 9.90 -8.24 10.84
N ILE A 16 10.51 -7.20 11.40
CA ILE A 16 11.21 -7.28 12.69
C ILE A 16 10.24 -7.57 13.83
N THR A 17 9.01 -7.05 13.74
CA THR A 17 7.99 -7.19 14.79
C THR A 17 7.01 -8.34 14.55
N GLY A 18 7.27 -9.16 13.53
CA GLY A 18 6.56 -10.42 13.31
C GLY A 18 5.12 -10.26 12.83
N PHE A 19 4.83 -9.22 12.05
CA PHE A 19 3.48 -8.93 11.50
C PHE A 19 2.84 -10.17 10.86
N TYR A 20 3.62 -10.94 10.09
CA TYR A 20 3.20 -12.17 9.42
C TYR A 20 2.65 -13.26 10.37
N ASN A 21 2.95 -13.20 11.67
CA ASN A 21 2.42 -14.12 12.69
C ASN A 21 1.22 -13.56 13.44
N ASN A 22 0.98 -12.25 13.38
CA ASN A 22 -0.01 -11.55 14.20
C ASN A 22 -1.26 -11.21 13.38
N ASP A 23 -1.06 -10.76 12.15
CA ASP A 23 -2.10 -10.24 11.29
C ASP A 23 -3.02 -11.31 10.69
N TRP A 24 -4.32 -11.02 10.65
CA TRP A 24 -5.33 -11.97 10.20
C TRP A 24 -5.34 -12.14 8.68
N ILE A 25 -5.00 -11.09 7.91
CA ILE A 25 -4.88 -11.16 6.44
C ILE A 25 -3.69 -12.04 6.10
N MET A 26 -2.56 -11.85 6.77
CA MET A 26 -1.36 -12.66 6.56
C MET A 26 -1.58 -14.12 6.94
N LYS A 27 -2.29 -14.39 8.05
CA LYS A 27 -2.72 -15.75 8.43
C LYS A 27 -3.65 -16.38 7.39
N TYR A 28 -4.63 -15.63 6.91
CA TYR A 28 -5.57 -16.12 5.91
C TYR A 28 -4.86 -16.43 4.59
N ILE A 29 -4.07 -15.49 4.07
CA ILE A 29 -3.32 -15.67 2.81
C ILE A 29 -2.33 -16.81 2.93
N SER A 30 -1.56 -16.89 4.02
CA SER A 30 -0.58 -17.97 4.21
C SER A 30 -1.23 -19.37 4.24
N SER A 31 -2.46 -19.48 4.77
CA SER A 31 -3.20 -20.75 4.79
C SER A 31 -3.61 -21.27 3.40
N LEU A 32 -3.55 -20.42 2.36
CA LEU A 32 -3.81 -20.82 0.98
C LEU A 32 -2.64 -21.58 0.34
N PHE A 33 -1.47 -21.63 1.01
CA PHE A 33 -0.27 -22.28 0.50
C PHE A 33 0.11 -23.51 1.34
N GLN A 34 0.59 -24.55 0.67
CA GLN A 34 1.00 -25.81 1.29
C GLN A 34 2.40 -25.74 1.92
N ASN A 35 3.28 -24.91 1.36
CA ASN A 35 4.65 -24.73 1.83
C ASN A 35 5.22 -23.39 1.37
N ILE A 36 6.39 -23.03 1.92
CA ILE A 36 7.05 -21.75 1.66
C ILE A 36 7.50 -21.58 0.20
N ASN A 37 7.95 -22.65 -0.46
CA ASN A 37 8.38 -22.58 -1.86
C ASN A 37 7.20 -22.24 -2.77
N GLN A 38 6.03 -22.83 -2.51
CA GLN A 38 4.79 -22.52 -3.21
C GLN A 38 4.34 -21.08 -2.97
N ALA A 39 4.37 -20.62 -1.71
CA ALA A 39 4.02 -19.24 -1.35
C ALA A 39 4.93 -18.23 -2.06
N GLN A 40 6.24 -18.45 -2.06
CA GLN A 40 7.21 -17.58 -2.75
C GLN A 40 6.99 -17.56 -4.26
N TYR A 41 6.74 -18.72 -4.87
CA TYR A 41 6.45 -18.81 -6.30
C TYR A 41 5.22 -17.97 -6.67
N TYR A 42 4.08 -18.17 -6.02
CA TYR A 42 2.87 -17.44 -6.37
C TYR A 42 2.93 -15.96 -5.96
N ALA A 43 3.46 -15.62 -4.79
CA ALA A 43 3.57 -14.23 -4.34
C ALA A 43 4.41 -13.40 -5.32
N SER A 44 5.56 -13.92 -5.77
CA SER A 44 6.39 -13.22 -6.77
C SER A 44 5.65 -13.03 -8.09
N HIS A 45 4.94 -14.06 -8.59
CA HIS A 45 4.19 -13.96 -9.85
C HIS A 45 3.00 -12.99 -9.74
N ILE A 46 2.28 -13.00 -8.62
CA ILE A 46 1.19 -12.05 -8.37
C ILE A 46 1.72 -10.63 -8.42
N VAL A 47 2.84 -10.33 -7.75
CA VAL A 47 3.47 -9.00 -7.80
C VAL A 47 3.81 -8.62 -9.24
N TRP A 48 4.47 -9.50 -10.01
CA TRP A 48 4.80 -9.21 -11.41
C TRP A 48 3.56 -8.93 -12.25
N ILE A 49 2.53 -9.76 -12.15
CA ILE A 49 1.29 -9.61 -12.91
C ILE A 49 0.57 -8.31 -12.54
N LEU A 50 0.47 -8.01 -11.24
CA LEU A 50 -0.20 -6.80 -10.75
C LEU A 50 0.57 -5.52 -11.09
N MET A 51 1.88 -5.59 -11.35
CA MET A 51 2.69 -4.43 -11.73
C MET A 51 2.64 -4.11 -13.23
N ILE A 52 2.42 -5.11 -14.10
CA ILE A 52 2.41 -4.90 -15.56
C ILE A 52 1.31 -3.92 -15.99
N GLY A 53 0.09 -4.08 -15.46
CA GLY A 53 -1.05 -3.22 -15.82
C GLY A 53 -0.81 -1.74 -15.47
N PRO A 54 -0.56 -1.39 -14.20
CA PRO A 54 -0.21 -0.04 -13.79
C PRO A 54 0.98 0.55 -14.54
N ALA A 55 2.04 -0.25 -14.79
CA ALA A 55 3.19 0.22 -15.56
C ALA A 55 2.80 0.59 -17.00
N ALA A 56 2.03 -0.26 -17.69
CA ALA A 56 1.54 0.03 -19.03
C ALA A 56 0.65 1.28 -19.06
N LEU A 57 -0.25 1.44 -18.09
CA LEU A 57 -1.12 2.61 -17.96
C LEU A 57 -0.32 3.90 -17.70
N LEU A 58 0.76 3.84 -16.92
CA LEU A 58 1.66 4.97 -16.71
C LEU A 58 2.41 5.35 -17.99
N VAL A 59 2.82 4.38 -18.81
CA VAL A 59 3.44 4.63 -20.12
C VAL A 59 2.47 5.29 -21.09
N LEU A 60 1.19 4.89 -21.09
CA LEU A 60 0.14 5.55 -21.89
C LEU A 60 -0.10 7.01 -21.48
N GLY A 61 0.16 7.35 -20.22
CA GLY A 61 0.12 8.71 -19.71
C GLY A 61 -1.29 9.33 -19.67
N GLY A 62 -1.33 10.66 -19.62
CA GLY A 62 -2.56 11.46 -19.62
C GLY A 62 -3.52 11.04 -18.50
N LYS A 63 -4.79 10.82 -18.86
CA LYS A 63 -5.85 10.44 -17.93
C LYS A 63 -5.59 9.10 -17.21
N TRP A 64 -4.72 8.24 -17.73
CA TRP A 64 -4.39 6.96 -17.10
C TRP A 64 -3.43 7.12 -15.94
N THR A 65 -2.54 8.12 -15.98
CA THR A 65 -1.62 8.44 -14.88
C THR A 65 -2.40 8.71 -13.59
N LEU A 66 -3.39 9.60 -13.63
CA LEU A 66 -4.17 9.93 -12.43
C LEU A 66 -4.97 8.73 -11.90
N ARG A 67 -5.45 7.83 -12.76
CA ARG A 67 -6.15 6.61 -12.33
C ARG A 67 -5.21 5.64 -11.60
N VAL A 68 -3.99 5.45 -12.12
CA VAL A 68 -2.98 4.62 -11.46
C VAL A 68 -2.57 5.24 -10.12
N LEU A 69 -2.41 6.56 -10.07
CA LEU A 69 -2.13 7.27 -8.83
C LEU A 69 -3.30 7.13 -7.82
N THR A 70 -4.55 7.19 -8.26
CA THR A 70 -5.70 6.89 -7.38
C THR A 70 -5.63 5.46 -6.82
N LEU A 71 -5.30 4.47 -7.66
CA LEU A 71 -5.13 3.08 -7.19
C LEU A 71 -4.00 2.97 -6.16
N TYR A 72 -2.86 3.64 -6.40
CA TYR A 72 -1.78 3.71 -5.42
C TYR A 72 -2.21 4.44 -4.14
N GLY A 73 -3.06 5.46 -4.24
CA GLY A 73 -3.63 6.17 -3.09
C GLY A 73 -4.40 5.27 -2.12
N ILE A 74 -5.09 4.24 -2.64
CA ILE A 74 -5.83 3.27 -1.83
C ILE A 74 -4.90 2.51 -0.87
N PHE A 75 -3.62 2.34 -1.24
CA PHE A 75 -2.63 1.73 -0.37
C PHE A 75 -2.53 2.46 0.98
N PHE A 76 -2.47 3.80 0.99
CA PHE A 76 -2.47 4.57 2.25
C PHE A 76 -3.72 4.29 3.10
N ILE A 77 -4.89 4.15 2.48
CA ILE A 77 -6.13 3.86 3.22
C ILE A 77 -6.08 2.44 3.83
N PHE A 78 -5.51 1.48 3.10
CA PHE A 78 -5.39 0.10 3.58
C PHE A 78 -4.47 0.00 4.80
N GLU A 79 -3.36 0.73 4.80
CA GLU A 79 -2.37 0.70 5.89
C GLU A 79 -2.90 1.27 7.21
N LEU A 80 -3.98 2.08 7.18
CA LEU A 80 -4.67 2.55 8.39
C LEU A 80 -5.06 1.43 9.35
N HIS A 81 -5.20 0.19 8.87
CA HIS A 81 -5.55 -0.95 9.73
C HIS A 81 -4.55 -1.13 10.89
N HIS A 82 -3.26 -0.86 10.70
CA HIS A 82 -2.27 -0.97 11.78
C HIS A 82 -2.59 -0.03 12.95
N LEU A 83 -2.95 1.21 12.63
CA LEU A 83 -3.33 2.22 13.62
C LEU A 83 -4.68 1.87 14.26
N ILE A 84 -5.66 1.46 13.45
CA ILE A 84 -6.98 1.06 13.93
C ILE A 84 -6.87 -0.10 14.93
N ASP A 85 -6.09 -1.12 14.60
CA ASP A 85 -5.95 -2.31 15.44
C ASP A 85 -5.14 -2.01 16.70
N ALA A 86 -4.09 -1.19 16.63
CA ALA A 86 -3.39 -0.71 17.82
C ALA A 86 -4.31 0.06 18.79
N ILE A 87 -5.21 0.90 18.27
CA ILE A 87 -6.20 1.64 19.09
C ILE A 87 -7.20 0.66 19.72
N ARG A 88 -7.68 -0.33 18.95
CA ARG A 88 -8.67 -1.31 19.43
C ARG A 88 -8.10 -2.20 20.53
N THR A 89 -6.84 -2.61 20.42
CA THR A 89 -6.19 -3.50 21.39
C THR A 89 -5.52 -2.73 22.53
N LEU A 90 -5.41 -1.41 22.42
CA LEU A 90 -4.63 -0.55 23.33
C LEU A 90 -3.21 -1.08 23.54
N SER A 91 -2.64 -1.67 22.48
CA SER A 91 -1.33 -2.30 22.50
C SER A 91 -0.56 -1.94 21.24
N TYR A 92 0.76 -2.18 21.27
CA TYR A 92 1.54 -2.12 20.05
C TYR A 92 1.00 -3.12 19.02
N TYR A 93 0.85 -2.66 17.78
CA TYR A 93 0.55 -3.49 16.60
C TYR A 93 1.72 -3.37 15.62
N PRO A 94 2.24 -4.47 15.07
CA PRO A 94 3.36 -4.43 14.12
C PRO A 94 3.10 -3.43 12.98
N GLY A 95 4.03 -2.51 12.73
CA GLY A 95 3.91 -1.50 11.67
C GLY A 95 3.30 -0.16 12.14
N VAL A 96 2.76 -0.06 13.37
CA VAL A 96 2.04 1.13 13.81
C VAL A 96 2.93 2.39 13.89
N ILE A 97 4.22 2.26 14.22
CA ILE A 97 5.09 3.43 14.43
C ILE A 97 5.34 4.13 13.10
N THR A 98 5.73 3.35 12.08
CA THR A 98 5.93 3.87 10.73
C THR A 98 4.61 4.19 10.03
N ASN A 99 3.52 3.48 10.34
CA ASN A 99 2.19 3.78 9.79
C ASN A 99 1.77 5.22 10.12
N ILE A 100 1.97 5.72 11.34
CA ILE A 100 1.65 7.14 11.68
C ILE A 100 2.31 8.13 10.70
N VAL A 101 3.60 7.92 10.40
CA VAL A 101 4.33 8.76 9.44
C VAL A 101 3.80 8.56 8.02
N PHE A 102 3.49 7.31 7.67
CA PHE A 102 2.94 6.92 6.39
C PHE A 102 1.58 7.59 6.10
N GLU A 103 0.69 7.65 7.10
CA GLU A 103 -0.62 8.29 7.01
C GLU A 103 -0.52 9.81 6.82
N ILE A 104 0.42 10.46 7.53
CA ILE A 104 0.66 11.89 7.34
C ILE A 104 1.06 12.17 5.88
N ILE A 105 1.95 11.35 5.31
CA ILE A 105 2.32 11.44 3.90
C ILE A 105 1.11 11.16 3.00
N GLY A 106 0.29 10.17 3.35
CA GLY A 106 -0.95 9.83 2.66
C GLY A 106 -1.91 11.01 2.57
N LEU A 107 -2.08 11.80 3.64
CA LEU A 107 -2.93 12.99 3.62
C LEU A 107 -2.44 14.03 2.60
N PHE A 108 -1.13 14.30 2.57
CA PHE A 108 -0.55 15.22 1.57
C PHE A 108 -0.66 14.65 0.16
N TYR A 109 -0.46 13.34 0.00
CA TYR A 109 -0.62 12.63 -1.27
C TYR A 109 -2.04 12.79 -1.82
N TRP A 110 -3.05 12.49 -1.01
CA TRP A 110 -4.46 12.59 -1.40
C TRP A 110 -4.88 14.03 -1.71
N LYS A 111 -4.41 14.99 -0.92
CA LYS A 111 -4.65 16.42 -1.19
C LYS A 111 -4.13 16.81 -2.57
N GLU A 112 -2.90 16.43 -2.88
CA GLU A 112 -2.26 16.73 -4.16
C GLU A 112 -2.96 16.00 -5.32
N LEU A 113 -3.31 14.72 -5.13
CA LEU A 113 -4.02 13.95 -6.13
C LEU A 113 -5.40 14.55 -6.47
N VAL A 114 -6.17 14.98 -5.48
CA VAL A 114 -7.47 15.64 -5.69
C VAL A 114 -7.31 16.96 -6.44
N ASN A 115 -6.28 17.76 -6.12
CA ASN A 115 -5.99 18.98 -6.86
C ASN A 115 -5.67 18.71 -8.34
N ASN A 116 -4.90 17.64 -8.61
CA ASN A 116 -4.55 17.23 -9.96
C ASN A 116 -5.77 16.75 -10.75
N TRP A 117 -6.69 16.00 -10.13
CA TRP A 117 -7.97 15.63 -10.76
C TRP A 117 -8.81 16.84 -11.12
N ARG A 118 -8.99 17.79 -10.19
CA ARG A 118 -9.73 19.04 -10.45
C ARG A 118 -9.14 19.85 -11.59
N SER A 119 -7.80 19.91 -11.65
CA SER A 119 -7.10 20.61 -12.71
C SER A 119 -7.31 19.92 -14.05
N ALA A 120 -7.22 18.59 -14.11
CA ALA A 120 -7.46 17.84 -15.34
C ALA A 120 -8.90 18.03 -15.88
N GLU A 121 -9.91 18.01 -15.02
CA GLU A 121 -11.31 18.26 -15.39
C GLU A 121 -11.52 19.68 -15.95
N ALA A 122 -10.78 20.67 -15.45
CA ALA A 122 -10.88 22.05 -15.93
C ALA A 122 -10.31 22.26 -17.36
N TYR A 123 -9.44 21.36 -17.84
CA TYR A 123 -8.88 21.42 -19.21
C TYR A 123 -9.65 20.57 -20.22
N GLU A 124 -10.53 19.66 -19.77
CA GLU A 124 -11.37 18.82 -20.62
C GLU A 124 -12.76 19.44 -20.92
N ASN A 125 -13.13 20.54 -20.24
CA ASN A 125 -14.36 21.32 -20.45
C ASN A 125 -14.08 22.65 -21.17
#